data_AF-A0A952HHE3-F1
#
_entry.id   AF-A0A952HHE3-F1
#
_cell.length_a   1.000
_cell.length_b   1.000
_cell.length_c   1.000
_cell.angle_alpha   90.00
_cell.angle_beta   90.00
_cell.angle_gamma   90.00
#
_symmetry.space_group_name_H-M   'P 1'
#
loop_
_entity.id
_entity.type
_entity.pdbx_description
1 polymer ?
#
loop_
_entity_poly.entity_id
_entity_poly.type
_entity_poly.pdbx_seq_one_letter_code
_entity_poly.pdbx_strand_id
1 'polypeptide(L)'
;MARRLIVLHFDIPVDPSSPEAQEWLREELARPEYQAAKPTWFDVASKAVQDWLASLFQGPGGDAGPVLLLIVVVVIAGLIVAAFFIFGRPRMNRRSALARRALFGAEDARTAADLRVAAERAAGAGDWVTAVEEQFRAIAV
;
A
#
# COMPACT_ATOMS: atom_id res chain seq x y z
N MET A 1 -7.60 -37.76 -71.87
CA MET A 1 -6.65 -37.57 -70.76
C MET A 1 -7.44 -37.37 -69.47
N ALA A 2 -7.57 -38.43 -68.65
CA ALA A 2 -8.32 -38.38 -67.39
C ALA A 2 -7.42 -37.84 -66.27
N ARG A 3 -7.77 -36.66 -65.76
CA ARG A 3 -7.07 -35.99 -64.66
C ARG A 3 -7.37 -36.74 -63.36
N ARG A 4 -6.39 -37.47 -62.82
CA ARG A 4 -6.46 -38.03 -61.46
C ARG A 4 -6.59 -36.85 -60.48
N LEU A 5 -7.76 -36.72 -59.87
CA LEU A 5 -7.95 -35.86 -58.71
C LEU A 5 -7.24 -36.53 -57.53
N ILE A 6 -6.15 -35.92 -57.07
CA ILE A 6 -5.52 -36.28 -55.80
C ILE A 6 -6.43 -35.70 -54.71
N VAL A 7 -7.21 -36.56 -54.06
CA VAL A 7 -7.93 -36.21 -52.84
C VAL A 7 -6.89 -36.15 -51.74
N LEU A 8 -6.51 -34.95 -51.32
CA LEU A 8 -5.77 -34.77 -50.08
C LEU A 8 -6.75 -35.00 -48.93
N HIS A 9 -6.65 -36.16 -48.29
CA HIS A 9 -7.35 -36.43 -47.03
C HIS A 9 -6.72 -35.50 -45.97
N PHE A 10 -7.43 -34.43 -45.62
CA PHE A 10 -7.17 -33.67 -44.40
C PHE A 10 -7.80 -34.42 -43.23
N ASP A 11 -7.28 -35.61 -42.94
CA ASP A 11 -7.59 -36.24 -41.67
C ASP A 11 -6.90 -35.42 -40.58
N ILE A 12 -7.61 -35.23 -39.47
CA ILE A 12 -6.99 -34.75 -38.25
C ILE A 12 -5.93 -35.82 -37.90
N PRO A 13 -4.62 -35.50 -37.88
CA PRO A 13 -3.58 -36.52 -37.73
C PRO A 13 -3.71 -37.34 -36.45
N VAL A 14 -4.46 -36.83 -35.48
CA VAL A 14 -4.75 -37.45 -34.20
C VAL A 14 -6.14 -37.02 -33.71
N ASP A 15 -7.04 -37.98 -33.44
CA ASP A 15 -8.39 -37.73 -32.87
C ASP A 15 -8.50 -38.40 -31.48
N PRO A 16 -7.87 -37.82 -30.45
CA PRO A 16 -7.85 -38.40 -29.11
C PRO A 16 -9.21 -38.27 -28.44
N SER A 17 -9.56 -39.27 -27.64
CA SER A 17 -10.72 -39.17 -26.75
C SER A 17 -10.52 -38.06 -25.70
N SER A 18 -11.61 -37.50 -25.14
CA SER A 18 -11.49 -36.43 -24.12
C SER A 18 -10.55 -36.77 -22.94
N PRO A 19 -10.54 -38.00 -22.38
CA PRO A 19 -9.58 -38.38 -21.35
C PRO A 19 -8.13 -38.41 -21.84
N GLU A 20 -7.90 -38.92 -23.04
CA GLU A 20 -6.58 -39.02 -23.68
C GLU A 20 -6.00 -37.64 -23.99
N ALA A 21 -6.83 -36.73 -24.50
CA ALA A 21 -6.45 -35.34 -24.75
C ALA A 21 -6.04 -34.61 -23.45
N GLN A 22 -6.72 -34.89 -22.33
CA GLN A 22 -6.33 -34.31 -21.03
C GLN A 22 -4.98 -34.85 -20.55
N GLU A 23 -4.71 -36.14 -20.75
CA GLU A 23 -3.45 -36.74 -20.33
C GLU A 23 -2.28 -36.18 -21.13
N TRP A 24 -2.42 -36.10 -22.45
CA TRP A 24 -1.41 -35.48 -23.32
C TRP A 24 -1.19 -34.01 -22.99
N LEU A 25 -2.25 -33.27 -22.66
CA LEU A 25 -2.13 -31.88 -22.24
C LEU A 25 -1.36 -31.76 -20.91
N ARG A 26 -1.58 -32.66 -19.95
CA ARG A 26 -0.82 -32.67 -18.68
C ARG A 26 0.64 -33.00 -18.92
N GLU A 27 0.95 -33.99 -19.76
CA GLU A 27 2.32 -34.34 -20.13
C GLU A 27 3.03 -33.19 -20.84
N GLU A 28 2.35 -32.52 -21.78
CA GLU A 28 2.90 -31.37 -22.50
C GLU A 28 3.17 -30.19 -21.56
N LEU A 29 2.20 -29.85 -20.69
CA LEU A 29 2.33 -28.76 -19.72
C LEU A 29 3.30 -29.09 -18.56
N ALA A 30 3.67 -30.36 -18.39
CA ALA A 30 4.70 -30.75 -17.41
C ALA A 30 6.10 -30.35 -17.88
N ARG A 31 6.32 -30.12 -19.18
CA ARG A 31 7.63 -29.77 -19.74
C ARG A 31 8.19 -28.49 -19.10
N PRO A 32 9.51 -28.45 -18.82
CA PRO A 32 10.15 -27.35 -18.09
C PRO A 32 10.03 -25.99 -18.80
N GLU A 33 9.93 -26.00 -20.14
CA GLU A 33 9.70 -24.83 -20.97
C GLU A 33 8.45 -24.05 -20.55
N TYR A 34 7.36 -24.73 -20.16
CA TYR A 34 6.13 -24.11 -19.67
C TYR A 34 6.18 -23.77 -18.17
N GLN A 35 7.06 -24.41 -17.39
CA GLN A 35 7.20 -24.11 -15.97
C GLN A 35 7.88 -22.76 -15.74
N ALA A 36 8.83 -22.38 -16.60
CA ALA A 36 9.54 -21.11 -16.51
C ALA A 36 8.63 -19.88 -16.75
N ALA A 37 7.54 -20.06 -17.50
CA ALA A 37 6.56 -19.02 -17.78
C ALA A 37 5.42 -18.95 -16.74
N LYS A 38 5.45 -19.80 -15.70
CA LYS A 38 4.43 -19.74 -14.66
C LYS A 38 4.60 -18.45 -13.86
N PRO A 39 3.52 -17.66 -13.68
CA PRO A 39 3.57 -16.49 -12.83
C PRO A 39 3.94 -16.92 -11.42
N THR A 40 4.84 -16.18 -10.80
CA THR A 40 5.17 -16.39 -9.39
C THR A 40 3.95 -16.05 -8.53
N TRP A 41 3.93 -16.50 -7.27
CA TRP A 41 2.89 -16.12 -6.32
C TRP A 41 2.77 -14.59 -6.18
N PHE A 42 3.90 -13.88 -6.32
CA PHE A 42 3.95 -12.43 -6.27
C PHE A 42 3.37 -11.79 -7.54
N ASP A 43 3.61 -12.36 -8.71
CA ASP A 43 3.00 -11.88 -9.97
C ASP A 43 1.49 -12.03 -9.93
N VAL A 44 0.98 -13.15 -9.41
CA VAL A 44 -0.46 -13.36 -9.23
C VAL A 44 -1.04 -12.36 -8.22
N ALA A 45 -0.38 -12.15 -7.08
CA ALA A 45 -0.84 -11.23 -6.05
C ALA A 45 -0.81 -9.77 -6.52
N SER A 46 0.29 -9.34 -7.14
CA SER A 46 0.46 -7.98 -7.65
C SER A 46 -0.53 -7.69 -8.79
N LYS A 47 -0.75 -8.65 -9.69
CA LYS A 47 -1.78 -8.55 -10.73
C LYS A 47 -3.19 -8.42 -10.13
N ALA A 48 -3.53 -9.23 -9.13
CA ALA A 48 -4.83 -9.13 -8.46
C ALA A 48 -5.05 -7.76 -7.80
N VAL A 49 -4.01 -7.18 -7.18
CA VAL A 49 -4.07 -5.83 -6.60
C VAL A 49 -4.21 -4.76 -7.68
N GLN A 50 -3.45 -4.88 -8.78
CA GLN A 50 -3.55 -3.94 -9.91
C GLN A 50 -4.92 -3.99 -10.58
N ASP A 51 -5.46 -5.19 -10.83
CA ASP A 51 -6.78 -5.39 -11.41
C ASP A 51 -7.87 -4.85 -10.47
N TRP A 52 -7.75 -5.04 -9.16
CA TRP A 52 -8.64 -4.43 -8.17
C TRP A 52 -8.59 -2.90 -8.21
N LEU A 53 -7.39 -2.29 -8.20
CA LEU A 53 -7.24 -0.84 -8.32
C LEU A 53 -7.84 -0.33 -9.63
N ALA A 54 -7.55 -0.99 -10.75
CA ALA A 54 -8.09 -0.65 -12.06
C ALA A 54 -9.63 -0.72 -12.07
N SER A 55 -10.23 -1.70 -11.39
CA SER A 55 -11.68 -1.83 -11.26
C SER A 55 -12.35 -0.65 -10.55
N LEU A 56 -11.63 0.08 -9.69
CA LEU A 56 -12.13 1.30 -9.06
C LEU A 56 -12.28 2.45 -10.06
N PHE A 57 -11.45 2.47 -11.11
CA PHE A 57 -11.49 3.47 -12.18
C PHE A 57 -12.37 3.02 -13.35
N GLN A 58 -12.51 1.72 -13.55
CA GLN A 58 -13.34 1.08 -14.57
C GLN A 58 -14.67 0.65 -13.94
N GLY A 59 -15.53 1.62 -13.65
CA GLY A 59 -16.87 1.33 -13.12
C GLY A 59 -17.63 0.30 -13.99
N PRO A 60 -18.50 -0.55 -13.40
CA PRO A 60 -19.18 -1.60 -14.14
C PRO A 60 -20.18 -1.00 -15.13
N GLY A 61 -19.80 -0.89 -16.40
CA GLY A 61 -20.65 -0.33 -17.44
C GLY A 61 -20.79 1.20 -17.34
N GLY A 62 -21.04 1.84 -18.48
CA GLY A 62 -21.10 3.30 -18.62
C GLY A 62 -21.90 4.01 -17.50
N ASP A 63 -21.43 5.21 -17.16
CA ASP A 63 -21.97 6.17 -16.19
C ASP A 63 -21.78 5.92 -14.67
N ALA A 64 -21.36 4.74 -14.21
CA ALA A 64 -21.21 4.51 -12.75
C ALA A 64 -19.80 4.80 -12.17
N GLY A 65 -18.76 4.83 -13.01
CA GLY A 65 -17.36 5.10 -12.60
C GLY A 65 -17.14 6.42 -11.82
N PRO A 66 -17.80 7.54 -12.19
CA PRO A 66 -17.68 8.79 -11.44
C PRO A 66 -18.21 8.69 -10.01
N VAL A 67 -19.23 7.86 -9.77
CA VAL A 67 -19.92 7.76 -8.47
C VAL A 67 -19.07 7.03 -7.44
N LEU A 68 -18.42 5.92 -7.83
CA LEU A 68 -17.55 5.18 -6.91
C LEU A 68 -16.31 6.01 -6.53
N LEU A 69 -15.70 6.69 -7.50
CA LEU A 69 -14.60 7.63 -7.26
C LEU A 69 -15.04 8.76 -6.32
N LEU A 70 -16.22 9.35 -6.56
CA LEU A 70 -16.80 10.37 -5.68
C LEU A 70 -16.99 9.84 -4.24
N ILE A 71 -17.53 8.63 -4.07
CA ILE A 71 -17.71 8.02 -2.75
C ILE A 71 -16.37 7.85 -2.04
N VAL A 72 -15.35 7.32 -2.72
CA VAL A 72 -14.00 7.15 -2.14
C VAL A 72 -13.40 8.50 -1.74
N VAL A 73 -13.49 9.52 -2.60
CA VAL A 73 -13.00 10.88 -2.31
C VAL A 73 -13.73 11.46 -1.10
N VAL A 74 -15.05 11.30 -1.02
CA VAL A 74 -15.86 11.78 0.10
C VAL A 74 -15.49 11.06 1.40
N VAL A 75 -15.27 9.75 1.36
CA VAL A 75 -14.83 8.98 2.53
C VAL A 75 -13.45 9.44 2.99
N ILE A 76 -12.49 9.60 2.08
CA ILE A 76 -11.14 10.10 2.42
C ILE A 76 -11.21 11.51 3.00
N ALA A 77 -11.98 12.41 2.37
CA ALA A 77 -12.18 13.76 2.89
C ALA A 77 -12.83 13.75 4.28
N GLY A 78 -13.84 12.91 4.49
CA GLY A 78 -14.48 12.69 5.79
C GLY A 78 -13.51 12.18 6.85
N LEU A 79 -12.64 11.24 6.50
CA LEU A 79 -11.58 10.74 7.39
C LEU A 79 -10.55 11.81 7.73
N ILE A 80 -10.15 12.65 6.76
CA ILE A 80 -9.24 13.78 7.00
C ILE A 80 -9.88 14.80 7.94
N VAL A 81 -11.16 15.14 7.71
CA VAL A 81 -11.92 16.06 8.56
C VAL A 81 -12.08 15.48 9.97
N ALA A 82 -12.49 14.21 10.08
CA ALA A 82 -12.60 13.52 11.35
C ALA A 82 -11.26 13.47 12.09
N ALA A 83 -10.16 13.13 11.39
CA ALA A 83 -8.82 13.18 11.95
C ALA A 83 -8.46 14.59 12.44
N PHE A 84 -8.82 15.64 11.69
CA PHE A 84 -8.59 17.02 12.11
C PHE A 84 -9.40 17.42 13.36
N PHE A 85 -10.60 16.89 13.55
CA PHE A 85 -11.41 17.12 14.74
C PHE A 85 -10.94 16.28 15.95
N ILE A 86 -10.59 15.01 15.73
CA ILE A 86 -10.16 14.06 16.76
C ILE A 86 -8.76 14.42 17.28
N PHE A 87 -7.80 14.63 16.37
CA PHE A 87 -6.41 14.97 16.73
C PHE A 87 -6.20 16.48 16.92
N GLY A 88 -7.25 17.28 16.67
CA GLY A 88 -7.18 18.74 16.65
C GLY A 88 -6.39 19.26 15.45
N ARG A 89 -6.48 20.59 15.20
CA ARG A 89 -5.57 21.29 14.27
C ARG A 89 -4.17 20.77 14.55
N PRO A 90 -3.38 20.28 13.55
CA PRO A 90 -2.00 19.89 13.79
C PRO A 90 -1.39 21.06 14.53
N ARG A 91 -1.13 20.87 15.82
CA ARG A 91 -0.61 21.91 16.69
C ARG A 91 0.87 22.03 16.35
N MET A 92 1.15 22.29 15.08
CA MET A 92 2.42 22.72 14.58
C MET A 92 2.65 24.00 15.34
N ASN A 93 3.65 23.89 16.21
CA ASN A 93 3.92 24.68 17.38
C ASN A 93 4.12 26.16 17.02
N ARG A 94 3.07 26.85 16.59
CA ARG A 94 3.04 28.30 16.32
C ARG A 94 3.15 29.12 17.61
N ARG A 95 3.40 28.47 18.74
CA ARG A 95 3.84 29.12 19.98
C ARG A 95 5.33 29.48 19.98
N SER A 96 6.18 28.91 19.13
CA SER A 96 7.62 29.24 19.20
C SER A 96 7.99 30.61 18.61
N ALA A 97 7.20 31.18 17.68
CA ALA A 97 7.55 32.46 17.06
C ALA A 97 6.91 33.68 17.75
N LEU A 98 5.74 33.54 18.36
CA LEU A 98 4.99 34.65 18.97
C LEU A 98 5.10 34.73 20.50
N ALA A 99 5.65 33.70 21.16
CA ALA A 99 5.90 33.71 22.61
C ALA A 99 7.30 34.27 22.98
N ARG A 100 7.86 35.15 22.16
CA ARG A 100 9.09 35.89 22.49
C ARG A 100 8.85 37.12 23.37
N ARG A 101 7.64 37.28 23.92
CA ARG A 101 7.33 38.30 24.94
C ARG A 101 7.25 37.64 26.32
N ALA A 102 8.29 37.92 27.09
CA ALA A 102 8.45 37.64 28.50
C ALA A 102 7.19 37.97 29.31
N LEU A 103 6.48 36.95 29.80
CA LEU A 103 5.38 37.18 30.73
C LEU A 103 5.20 36.16 31.84
N PHE A 104 5.90 35.02 31.86
CA PHE A 104 5.92 34.13 33.03
C PHE A 104 7.25 33.39 33.16
N GLY A 105 7.99 33.69 34.24
CA GLY A 105 8.92 32.80 34.95
C GLY A 105 10.03 32.12 34.17
N ALA A 106 11.25 32.68 34.31
CA ALA A 106 12.55 32.15 33.92
C ALA A 106 12.70 31.72 32.44
N GLU A 107 13.64 32.35 31.74
CA GLU A 107 14.36 31.61 30.71
C GLU A 107 14.75 30.26 31.33
N ASP A 108 14.39 29.15 30.69
CA ASP A 108 14.81 27.83 31.16
C ASP A 108 16.33 27.79 31.03
N ALA A 109 17.02 28.24 32.08
CA ALA A 109 18.48 28.39 32.13
C ALA A 109 19.20 27.05 32.23
N ARG A 110 18.43 25.95 32.25
CA ARG A 110 18.95 24.58 32.24
C ARG A 110 19.62 24.34 30.90
N THR A 111 20.86 23.88 30.96
CA THR A 111 21.61 23.51 29.77
C THR A 111 21.03 22.23 29.15
N ALA A 112 21.36 21.96 27.89
CA ALA A 112 21.01 20.70 27.25
C ALA A 112 21.52 19.46 28.03
N ALA A 113 22.57 19.59 28.85
CA ALA A 113 23.03 18.52 29.73
C ALA A 113 22.07 18.28 30.90
N ASP A 114 21.60 19.35 31.55
CA ASP A 114 20.66 19.28 32.67
C ASP A 114 19.32 18.66 32.26
N LEU A 115 18.88 18.96 31.03
CA LEU A 115 17.66 18.40 30.45
C LEU A 115 17.79 16.90 30.13
N ARG A 116 18.96 16.43 29.66
CA ARG A 116 19.22 14.99 29.45
C ARG A 116 19.22 14.23 30.77
N VAL A 117 19.84 14.79 31.81
CA VAL A 117 19.82 14.17 33.15
C VAL A 117 18.39 14.15 33.73
N ALA A 118 17.57 15.16 33.45
CA ALA A 118 16.16 15.15 33.83
C ALA A 118 15.36 14.08 33.07
N ALA A 119 15.61 13.91 31.77
CA ALA A 119 15.00 12.88 30.94
C ALA A 119 15.35 11.46 31.44
N GLU A 120 16.61 11.21 31.78
CA GLU A 120 17.06 9.93 32.34
C GLU A 120 16.40 9.63 33.69
N ARG A 121 16.28 10.64 34.57
CA ARG A 121 15.57 10.49 35.84
C ARG A 121 14.09 10.16 35.65
N ALA A 122 13.42 10.82 34.70
CA ALA A 122 12.01 10.55 34.39
C ALA A 122 11.82 9.14 33.79
N ALA A 123 12.71 8.72 32.90
CA ALA A 123 12.72 7.36 32.35
C ALA A 123 12.94 6.31 33.45
N GLY A 124 13.86 6.56 34.39
CA GLY A 124 14.08 5.69 35.55
C GLY A 124 12.88 5.59 36.50
N ALA A 125 12.03 6.63 36.54
CA ALA A 125 10.76 6.63 37.28
C ALA A 125 9.59 6.03 36.48
N GLY A 126 9.81 5.59 35.23
CA GLY A 126 8.77 5.08 34.34
C GLY A 126 7.87 6.17 33.72
N ASP A 127 8.19 7.45 33.91
CA ASP A 127 7.47 8.57 33.30
C ASP A 127 8.07 8.89 31.92
N TRP A 128 7.66 8.08 30.95
CA TRP A 128 8.14 8.17 29.58
C TRP A 128 7.70 9.45 28.86
N VAL A 129 6.58 10.06 29.27
CA VAL A 129 6.09 11.29 28.64
C VAL A 129 7.06 12.42 28.96
N THR A 130 7.38 12.60 30.25
CA THR A 130 8.34 13.62 30.69
C THR A 130 9.74 13.35 30.15
N ALA A 131 10.15 12.09 30.05
CA ALA A 131 11.45 11.72 29.50
C ALA A 131 11.61 12.16 28.03
N VAL A 132 10.60 11.89 27.20
CA VAL A 132 10.62 12.27 25.77
C VAL A 132 10.55 13.79 25.63
N GLU A 133 9.70 14.46 26.41
CA GLU A 133 9.58 15.92 26.38
C GLU A 133 10.90 16.63 26.71
N GLU A 134 11.60 16.21 27.78
CA GLU A 134 12.88 16.82 28.17
C GLU A 134 14.01 16.48 27.18
N GLN A 135 13.99 15.31 26.54
CA GLN A 135 14.94 14.98 25.48
C GLN A 135 14.76 15.86 24.23
N PHE A 136 13.51 16.14 23.84
CA PHE A 136 13.23 17.09 22.77
C PHE A 136 13.62 18.51 23.13
N ARG A 137 13.39 18.92 24.39
CA ARG A 137 13.82 20.22 24.89
C ARG A 137 15.34 20.36 24.87
N ALA A 138 16.09 19.29 25.17
CA ALA A 138 17.55 19.28 25.11
C ALA A 138 18.14 19.45 23.69
N ILE A 139 17.34 19.27 22.63
CA ILE A 139 17.74 19.57 21.24
C ILE A 139 17.41 21.03 20.89
N ALA A 140 16.41 21.61 21.55
CA ALA A 140 15.92 22.95 21.27
C ALA A 140 16.68 24.06 22.03
N VAL A 141 17.43 23.70 23.08
CA VAL A 141 18.36 24.55 23.85
C VAL A 141 19.76 24.43 23.27
#